data_AF-A0A395HFW1-F1
#
_entry.id   AF-A0A395HFW1-F1
#
_cell.length_a   1.000
_cell.length_b   1.000
_cell.length_c   1.000
_cell.angle_alpha   90.00
_cell.angle_beta   90.00
_cell.angle_gamma   90.00
#
_symmetry.space_group_name_H-M   'P 1'
#
loop_
_entity.id
_entity.type
_entity.pdbx_description
1 polymer ?
#
loop_
_entity_poly.entity_id
_entity_poly.type
_entity_poly.pdbx_seq_one_letter_code
_entity_poly.pdbx_strand_id
1 'polypeptide(L)' 'FPTSGFAKLNPSTAYEEEQLPFYKAECFYPVRIGEVFASRYQVVVKLGYGTSSTVWLCRD' A
#
# COMPACT_ATOMS: atom_id res chain seq x y z
N PHE A 1 -10.44 -11.42 -2.97
CA PHE A 1 -10.29 -10.40 -1.90
C PHE A 1 -11.60 -9.67 -1.75
N PRO A 2 -12.11 -9.50 -0.52
CA PRO A 2 -13.34 -8.73 -0.31
C PRO A 2 -13.10 -7.30 -0.82
N THR A 3 -14.00 -6.80 -1.65
CA THR A 3 -13.93 -5.44 -2.23
C THR A 3 -14.83 -4.45 -1.50
N SER A 4 -15.53 -4.91 -0.46
CA SER A 4 -16.49 -4.16 0.35
C SER A 4 -16.42 -4.62 1.81
N GLY A 5 -17.08 -3.88 2.71
CA GLY A 5 -17.06 -4.18 4.15
C GLY A 5 -15.95 -3.49 4.94
N PHE A 6 -15.18 -2.59 4.31
CA PHE A 6 -14.14 -1.78 4.96
C PHE A 6 -14.52 -0.30 4.93
N ALA A 7 -14.07 0.45 5.94
CA ALA A 7 -14.20 1.90 5.95
C ALA A 7 -13.37 2.52 4.80
N LYS A 8 -13.97 3.45 4.06
CA LYS A 8 -13.24 4.24 3.05
C LYS A 8 -12.54 5.40 3.74
N LEU A 9 -11.23 5.53 3.50
CA LEU A 9 -10.45 6.66 3.97
C LEU A 9 -10.69 7.89 3.10
N ASN A 10 -10.56 9.08 3.68
CA ASN A 10 -10.61 10.32 2.92
C ASN A 10 -9.31 10.48 2.10
N PRO A 11 -9.37 10.55 0.76
CA PRO A 11 -8.18 10.64 -0.09
C PRO A 11 -7.40 11.96 0.03
N SER A 12 -7.98 13.00 0.64
CA SER A 12 -7.31 14.28 0.88
C SER A 12 -6.51 14.34 2.18
N THR A 13 -6.61 13.30 3.02
CA THR A 13 -5.86 13.20 4.27
C THR A 13 -4.60 12.39 4.04
N ALA A 14 -3.44 12.91 4.45
CA ALA A 14 -2.19 12.17 4.39
C ALA A 14 -2.09 11.14 5.52
N TYR A 15 -1.77 9.89 5.17
CA TYR A 15 -1.56 8.80 6.12
C TYR A 15 -0.14 8.23 6.01
N GLU A 16 0.39 7.71 7.12
CA GLU A 16 1.63 6.92 7.12
C GLU A 16 2.82 7.63 6.45
N GLU A 17 3.38 7.09 5.36
CA GLU A 17 4.48 7.66 4.59
C GLU A 17 4.13 8.98 3.92
N GLU A 18 2.85 9.23 3.63
CA GLU A 18 2.40 10.47 2.99
C GLU A 18 2.60 11.69 3.90
N GLN A 19 2.83 11.47 5.20
CA GLN A 19 3.15 12.51 6.18
C GLN A 19 4.64 12.89 6.17
N LEU A 20 5.49 12.14 5.46
CA LEU A 20 6.92 12.43 5.40
C LEU A 20 7.18 13.68 4.53
N PRO A 21 8.04 14.62 4.95
CA PRO A 21 8.29 15.87 4.21
C PRO A 21 8.77 15.68 2.77
N PHE A 22 9.39 14.55 2.48
CA PHE A 22 9.98 14.22 1.17
C PHE A 22 9.15 13.22 0.38
N TYR A 23 7.94 12.88 0.86
CA TYR A 23 7.08 11.96 0.15
C TYR A 23 6.62 12.55 -1.18
N LYS A 24 6.72 11.75 -2.23
CA LYS A 24 6.18 12.04 -3.55
C LYS A 24 5.58 10.75 -4.09
N ALA A 25 4.27 10.70 -4.29
CA ALA A 25 3.56 9.49 -4.73
C ALA A 25 4.14 8.91 -6.05
N GLU A 26 4.60 9.78 -6.96
CA GLU A 26 5.27 9.42 -8.22
C GLU A 26 6.58 8.64 -8.04
N CYS A 27 7.19 8.67 -6.86
CA CYS A 27 8.39 7.89 -6.54
C CYS A 27 8.08 6.50 -5.99
N PHE A 28 6.79 6.15 -5.77
CA PHE A 28 6.36 4.88 -5.21
C PHE A 28 5.46 4.12 -6.19
N TYR A 29 5.44 2.79 -6.06
CA TYR A 29 4.50 1.96 -6.80
C TYR A 29 3.15 1.88 -6.06
N PRO A 30 2.01 2.16 -6.71
CA PRO A 30 0.69 2.18 -6.06
C PRO A 30 0.13 0.77 -5.89
N VAL A 31 0.69 0.01 -4.94
CA VAL A 31 0.30 -1.37 -4.62
C VAL A 31 -1.18 -1.46 -4.24
N ARG A 32 -1.89 -2.46 -4.79
CA ARG A 32 -3.29 -2.74 -4.45
C ARG A 32 -3.45 -4.05 -3.69
N ILE A 33 -4.34 -4.07 -2.69
CA ILE A 33 -4.73 -5.32 -2.02
C ILE A 33 -5.28 -6.32 -3.04
N GLY A 34 -4.76 -7.56 -3.03
CA GLY A 34 -5.11 -8.62 -3.96
C GLY A 34 -4.31 -8.62 -5.27
N GLU A 35 -3.47 -7.62 -5.52
CA GLU A 35 -2.52 -7.60 -6.64
C GLU A 35 -1.54 -8.77 -6.56
N VAL A 36 -1.11 -9.30 -7.71
CA VAL A 36 -0.19 -10.44 -7.78
C VAL A 36 1.12 -10.02 -8.45
N PHE A 37 2.20 -10.01 -7.67
CA PHE A 37 3.54 -9.76 -8.16
C PHE A 37 4.22 -11.06 -8.63
N ALA A 38 4.93 -10.97 -9.76
CA ALA A 38 5.66 -12.09 -10.36
C ALA A 38 4.81 -13.38 -10.53
N SER A 39 3.50 -13.22 -10.77
CA SER A 39 2.54 -14.32 -10.92
C SER A 39 2.47 -15.28 -9.72
N ARG A 40 2.92 -14.84 -8.54
CA ARG A 40 3.08 -15.70 -7.35
C ARG A 40 2.66 -15.00 -6.07
N TYR A 41 3.19 -13.81 -5.81
CA TYR A 41 3.02 -13.16 -4.52
C TYR A 41 1.77 -12.27 -4.52
N GLN A 42 0.70 -12.74 -3.89
CA GLN A 42 -0.56 -12.02 -3.78
C GLN A 42 -0.59 -11.12 -2.53
N VAL A 43 -0.78 -9.81 -2.72
CA VAL A 43 -0.77 -8.82 -1.64
C VAL A 43 -1.97 -9.00 -0.70
N VAL A 44 -1.70 -9.08 0.60
CA VAL A 44 -2.73 -9.26 1.64
C VAL A 44 -2.98 -7.99 2.43
N VAL A 45 -1.92 -7.34 2.93
CA VAL A 45 -2.00 -6.13 3.75
C VAL A 45 -0.67 -5.40 3.76
N LYS A 46 -0.70 -4.09 4.01
CA LYS A 46 0.51 -3.31 4.28
C LYS A 46 1.03 -3.62 5.69
N LEU A 47 2.34 -3.83 5.83
CA LEU A 47 2.99 -4.07 7.11
C LEU A 47 3.69 -2.82 7.65
N GLY A 48 4.14 -1.93 6.76
CA GLY A 48 4.79 -0.70 7.15
C GLY A 48 5.42 0.06 6.00
N TYR A 49 6.18 1.08 6.35
CA TYR A 49 6.88 1.96 5.43
C TYR A 49 8.21 2.43 6.03
N GLY A 50 9.16 2.72 5.16
CA GLY A 50 10.39 3.44 5.47
C GLY A 50 10.46 4.74 4.67
N THR A 51 11.59 5.44 4.75
CA THR A 51 11.79 6.72 4.05
C THR A 51 11.55 6.65 2.54
N SER A 52 11.86 5.52 1.92
CA SER A 52 11.80 5.32 0.46
C SER A 52 11.21 3.97 0.05
N SER A 53 10.51 3.28 0.96
CA SER A 53 9.96 1.96 0.69
C SER A 53 8.64 1.71 1.44
N THR A 54 7.83 0.81 0.88
CA THR A 54 6.67 0.24 1.57
C THR A 54 6.86 -1.27 1.66
N VAL A 55 6.38 -1.87 2.74
CA VAL A 55 6.49 -3.31 3.01
C VAL A 55 5.10 -3.90 3.07
N TRP A 56 4.89 -4.98 2.33
CA TRP A 56 3.60 -5.64 2.17
C TRP A 56 3.70 -7.11 2.53
N LEU A 57 2.72 -7.62 3.27
CA LEU A 57 2.54 -9.04 3.47
C LEU A 57 1.93 -9.62 2.21
N CYS A 58 2.58 -10.65 1.66
CA CYS A 58 2.05 -11.40 0.53
C CYS A 58 1.84 -12.86 0.91
N ARG A 59 0.82 -13.46 0.29
CA ARG A 59 0.65 -14.91 0.23
C ARG A 59 1.36 -15.43 -1.03
N ASP A 60 2.09 -16.52 -0.88
CA ASP A 60 2.59 -17.34 -1.98
C ASP A 60 1.47 -18.24 -2.52
#